data_AF-A0A7W1HCY7-F1
#
_entry.id   AF-A0A7W1HCY7-F1
#
_cell.length_a   1.000
_cell.length_b   1.000
_cell.length_c   1.000
_cell.angle_alpha   90.00
_cell.angle_beta   90.00
_cell.angle_gamma   90.00
#
_symmetry.space_group_name_H-M   'P 1'
#
loop_
_entity.id
_entity.type
_entity.pdbx_description
1 polymer ?
#
loop_
_entity_poly.entity_id
_entity_poly.type
_entity_poly.pdbx_seq_one_letter_code
_entity_poly.pdbx_strand_id
1 'polypeptide(L)' 'AEVVRSLHRRDREKGLSAGEKRMLTKARQILVSELTFAQGCAEDEAEQLLDEVLG' A
#
# COMPACT_ATOMS: atom_id res chain seq x y z
N ALA A 1 7.10 5.50 -0.26
CA ALA A 1 7.40 4.06 -0.24
C ALA A 1 7.66 3.50 -1.64
N GLU A 2 8.88 3.05 -1.90
CA GLU A 2 9.28 2.47 -3.19
C GLU A 2 8.76 1.03 -3.38
N VAL A 3 8.78 0.21 -2.32
CA VAL A 3 8.33 -1.20 -2.36
C VAL A 3 6.84 -1.32 -2.73
N VAL A 4 5.98 -0.52 -2.09
CA VAL A 4 4.53 -0.49 -2.39
C VAL A 4 4.30 -0.14 -3.86
N ARG A 5 4.93 0.94 -4.35
CA ARG A 5 4.81 1.36 -5.76
C ARG A 5 5.31 0.29 -6.74
N SER A 6 6.45 -0.33 -6.44
CA SER A 6 7.06 -1.35 -7.31
C SER A 6 6.18 -2.60 -7.41
N LEU A 7 5.70 -3.12 -6.27
CA LEU A 7 4.82 -4.29 -6.24
C LEU A 7 3.44 -3.97 -6.81
N HIS A 8 2.87 -2.80 -6.53
CA HIS A 8 1.58 -2.37 -7.07
C HIS A 8 1.62 -2.28 -8.61
N ARG A 9 2.66 -1.66 -9.18
CA ARG A 9 2.86 -1.62 -10.63
C ARG A 9 3.02 -3.01 -11.23
N ARG A 10 3.82 -3.87 -10.59
CA ARG A 10 4.06 -5.24 -11.05
C ARG A 10 2.79 -6.10 -11.02
N ASP A 11 1.92 -5.92 -10.03
CA ASP A 11 0.62 -6.61 -9.96
C ASP A 11 -0.26 -6.26 -11.16
N ARG A 12 -0.30 -4.98 -11.55
CA ARG A 12 -1.07 -4.50 -12.73
C ARG A 12 -0.50 -4.99 -14.06
N GLU A 13 0.82 -5.13 -14.18
CA GLU A 13 1.48 -5.52 -15.44
C GLU A 13 1.50 -7.04 -15.67
N LYS A 14 1.87 -7.82 -14.65
CA LYS A 14 2.20 -9.25 -14.78
C LYS A 14 1.61 -10.14 -13.69
N GLY A 15 0.96 -9.54 -12.69
CA GLY A 15 0.54 -10.21 -11.46
C GLY A 15 1.69 -10.49 -10.49
N LEU A 16 1.33 -10.73 -9.23
CA LEU A 16 2.28 -11.08 -8.16
C LEU A 16 2.20 -12.55 -7.76
N SER A 17 3.36 -13.13 -7.42
CA SER A 17 3.42 -14.41 -6.72
C SER A 17 2.79 -14.30 -5.32
N ALA A 18 2.48 -15.45 -4.69
CA ALA A 18 1.92 -15.46 -3.35
C ALA A 18 2.82 -14.75 -2.31
N GLY A 19 4.15 -14.84 -2.46
CA GLY A 19 5.11 -14.15 -1.60
C GLY A 19 5.09 -12.64 -1.80
N GLU A 20 5.09 -12.20 -3.04
CA GLU A 20 5.02 -10.78 -3.40
C GLU A 20 3.67 -10.15 -2.98
N LYS A 21 2.55 -10.87 -3.11
CA LYS A 21 1.25 -10.41 -2.61
C LYS A 21 1.28 -10.15 -1.10
N ARG A 22 1.81 -11.11 -0.32
CA ARG A 22 1.99 -10.92 1.13
C ARG A 22 2.89 -9.73 1.45
N MET A 23 3.95 -9.54 0.68
CA MET A 23 4.87 -8.41 0.85
C MET A 23 4.17 -7.08 0.54
N LEU A 24 3.36 -7.02 -0.51
CA LEU A 24 2.57 -5.83 -0.87
C LEU A 24 1.55 -5.51 0.23
N THR A 25 0.80 -6.50 0.72
CA THR A 25 -0.17 -6.31 1.81
C THR A 25 0.51 -5.76 3.06
N LYS A 26 1.64 -6.35 3.47
CA LYS A 26 2.39 -5.88 4.65
C LYS A 26 2.95 -4.46 4.44
N ALA A 27 3.46 -4.17 3.25
CA ALA A 27 3.99 -2.85 2.93
C ALA A 27 2.88 -1.77 2.89
N ARG A 28 1.67 -2.10 2.40
CA ARG A 28 0.50 -1.21 2.50
C ARG A 28 0.13 -0.93 3.95
N GLN A 29 0.01 -1.96 4.79
CA GLN A 29 -0.34 -1.79 6.21
C GLN A 29 0.65 -0.90 6.98
N ILE A 30 1.95 -1.03 6.71
CA ILE A 30 2.96 -0.14 7.31
C ILE A 30 2.71 1.30 6.87
N LEU A 31 2.42 1.53 5.59
CA LEU A 31 2.19 2.88 5.08
C LEU A 31 0.90 3.51 5.61
N VAL A 32 -0.16 2.72 5.72
CA VAL A 32 -1.42 3.14 6.37
C VAL A 32 -1.15 3.52 7.83
N SER A 33 -0.38 2.70 8.57
CA SER A 33 -0.01 3.00 9.96
C SER A 33 0.82 4.29 10.08
N GLU A 34 1.71 4.55 9.13
CA GLU A 34 2.47 5.81 9.08
C GLU A 34 1.56 7.02 8.77
N LEU A 35 0.59 6.86 7.87
CA LEU A 35 -0.36 7.91 7.50
C LEU A 35 -1.30 8.26 8.65
N THR A 36 -1.89 7.26 9.32
CA THR A 36 -2.73 7.49 10.50
C THR A 36 -1.95 8.18 11.61
N PHE A 37 -0.70 7.77 11.83
CA PHE A 37 0.17 8.41 12.82
C PHE A 37 0.55 9.85 12.43
N ALA A 38 0.90 10.10 11.17
CA ALA A 38 1.39 11.39 10.72
C ALA A 38 0.27 12.43 10.52
N GLN A 39 -0.92 12.01 10.08
CA GLN A 39 -2.05 12.90 9.80
C GLN A 39 -3.12 12.89 10.90
N GLY A 40 -3.06 11.94 11.84
CA GLY A 40 -4.07 11.78 12.88
C GLY A 40 -5.45 11.38 12.34
N CYS A 41 -5.49 10.76 11.16
CA CYS A 41 -6.70 10.28 10.52
C CYS A 41 -7.03 8.83 10.90
N ALA A 42 -8.25 8.42 10.60
CA ALA A 42 -8.69 7.05 10.79
C ALA A 42 -8.07 6.11 9.73
N GLU A 43 -8.01 4.81 10.04
CA GLU A 43 -7.36 3.81 9.17
C GLU A 43 -8.04 3.71 7.79
N ASP A 44 -9.36 3.82 7.75
CA ASP A 44 -10.17 3.83 6.52
C ASP A 44 -9.88 5.06 5.65
N GLU A 45 -9.71 6.23 6.25
CA GLU A 45 -9.32 7.45 5.55
C GLU A 45 -7.88 7.35 5.00
N ALA A 46 -6.95 6.81 5.79
CA ALA A 46 -5.58 6.56 5.36
C ALA A 46 -5.51 5.52 4.22
N GLU A 47 -6.36 4.49 4.24
CA GLU A 47 -6.47 3.52 3.15
C GLU A 47 -6.99 4.17 1.86
N GLN A 48 -8.00 5.03 1.95
CA GLN A 48 -8.53 5.76 0.79
C GLN A 48 -7.47 6.67 0.17
N LEU A 49 -6.76 7.46 0.99
CA LEU A 49 -5.64 8.29 0.56
C LEU A 49 -4.56 7.46 -0.13
N LEU A 50 -4.25 6.28 0.41
CA LEU A 50 -3.26 5.38 -0.18
C LEU A 50 -3.72 4.85 -1.53
N ASP A 51 -5.00 4.50 -1.68
CA ASP A 51 -5.56 4.02 -2.94
C ASP A 51 -5.66 5.12 -4.00
N GLU A 52 -5.98 6.36 -3.64
CA GLU A 52 -5.95 7.51 -4.54
C GLU A 52 -4.55 7.74 -5.13
N VAL A 53 -3.50 7.54 -4.32
CA VAL A 53 -2.10 7.72 -4.76
C VAL A 53 -1.60 6.54 -5.61
N LEU A 54 -2.13 5.34 -5.39
CA LEU A 54 -1.73 4.13 -6.13
C LEU A 54 -2.58 3.87 -7.39
N GLY A 55 -3.75 4.50 -7.51
CA GLY A 55 -4.73 4.37 -8.60
C GLY A 55 -4.20 4.59 -10.01
#